data_AF-A0A0Q6KVE4-F1
#
_entry.id   AF-A0A0Q6KVE4-F1
#
_cell.length_a   1.000
_cell.length_b   1.000
_cell.length_c   1.000
_cell.angle_alpha   90.00
_cell.angle_beta   90.00
_cell.angle_gamma   90.00
#
_symmetry.space_group_name_H-M   'P 1'
#
loop_
_entity.id
_entity.type
_entity.pdbx_description
1 polymer ?
#
loop_
_entity_poly.entity_id
_entity_poly.type
_entity_poly.pdbx_seq_one_letter_code
_entity_poly.pdbx_strand_id
1 'polypeptide(L)' 'MEHPDFRAGKLGLVPFVKLFFQLSDDAGPAISEIVVGPGPEQSLRVDAVKRLLDKIGCSGTRVRRSKAPFRG' A
#
# COMPACT_ATOMS: atom_id res chain seq x y z
N MET A 1 10.95 11.86 20.93
CA MET A 1 10.17 10.60 21.06
C MET A 1 8.75 10.97 20.68
N GLU A 2 8.18 10.41 19.61
CA GLU A 2 6.80 10.78 19.22
C GLU A 2 5.80 10.22 20.23
N HIS A 3 4.85 11.06 20.64
CA HIS A 3 3.76 10.65 21.53
C HIS A 3 2.67 9.96 20.70
N PRO A 4 2.12 8.81 21.16
CA PRO A 4 1.09 8.09 20.42
C PRO A 4 -0.22 8.89 20.37
N ASP A 5 -0.89 8.87 19.22
CA ASP A 5 -2.28 9.28 19.08
C ASP A 5 -3.20 8.17 19.61
N PHE A 6 -4.47 8.49 19.88
CA PHE A 6 -5.45 7.52 20.37
C PHE A 6 -6.69 7.48 19.50
N ARG A 7 -7.22 6.28 19.26
CA ARG A 7 -8.50 6.06 18.55
C ARG A 7 -9.46 5.24 19.40
N ALA A 8 -10.77 5.43 19.22
CA ALA A 8 -11.77 4.61 19.87
C ALA A 8 -11.72 3.16 19.37
N GLY A 9 -11.63 2.22 20.30
CA GLY A 9 -11.74 0.79 20.06
C GLY A 9 -12.86 0.17 20.89
N LYS A 10 -13.19 -1.10 20.60
CA LYS A 10 -14.30 -1.82 21.25
C LYS A 10 -14.21 -1.91 22.78
N LEU A 11 -12.99 -1.86 23.33
CA LEU A 11 -12.71 -2.02 24.76
C LEU A 11 -12.07 -0.76 25.39
N GLY A 12 -12.02 0.38 24.68
CA GLY A 12 -11.39 1.60 25.17
C GLY A 12 -10.53 2.30 24.12
N LEU A 13 -9.63 3.18 24.57
CA LEU A 13 -8.71 3.91 23.70
C LEU A 13 -7.57 3.00 23.24
N VAL A 14 -7.35 2.96 21.93
CA VAL A 14 -6.27 2.21 21.29
C VAL A 14 -5.19 3.20 20.86
N PRO A 15 -3.98 3.13 21.43
CA PRO A 15 -2.87 3.96 20.97
C PRO A 15 -2.44 3.55 19.56
N PHE A 16 -2.04 4.52 18.74
CA PHE A 16 -1.46 4.30 17.44
C PHE A 16 -0.42 5.39 17.11
N VAL A 17 0.46 5.10 16.16
CA VAL A 17 1.42 6.06 15.61
C VAL A 17 1.14 6.18 14.12
N LYS A 18 1.08 7.41 13.60
CA LYS A 18 0.95 7.65 12.17
C LYS A 18 2.33 7.46 11.54
N LEU A 19 2.47 6.44 10.71
CA LEU A 19 3.67 6.25 9.92
C LEU A 19 3.49 6.98 8.59
N PHE A 20 4.32 7.99 8.35
CA PHE A 20 4.41 8.67 7.06
C PHE A 20 5.62 8.12 6.32
N PHE A 21 5.37 7.42 5.23
CA PHE A 21 6.42 6.95 4.35
C PHE A 21 6.58 7.96 3.22
N GLN A 22 7.77 8.53 3.06
CA GLN A 22 8.09 9.25 1.84
C GLN A 22 8.13 8.23 0.70
N LEU A 23 7.18 8.35 -0.19
CA LEU A 23 7.10 7.62 -1.44
C LEU A 23 8.00 8.34 -2.44
N SER A 24 9.32 8.17 -2.35
CA SER A 24 10.29 8.73 -3.31
C SER A 24 11.40 7.75 -3.61
N ASP A 25 11.76 7.61 -4.89
CA ASP A 25 12.83 6.72 -5.36
C ASP A 25 14.22 7.08 -4.77
N ASP A 26 14.46 8.32 -4.34
CA ASP A 26 15.74 8.80 -3.77
C ASP A 26 16.15 8.12 -2.45
N ALA A 27 15.19 7.57 -1.70
CA ALA A 27 15.42 6.84 -0.45
C ALA A 27 15.24 5.31 -0.61
N GLY A 28 15.00 4.84 -1.84
CA GLY A 28 14.52 3.51 -2.13
C GLY A 28 13.00 3.39 -1.94
N PRO A 29 12.33 2.45 -2.63
CA PRO A 29 10.89 2.33 -2.53
C PRO A 29 10.50 1.89 -1.12
N ALA A 30 9.71 2.72 -0.43
CA ALA A 30 9.19 2.39 0.92
C ALA A 30 8.36 1.10 0.94
N ILE A 31 7.87 0.65 -0.23
CA ILE A 31 7.16 -0.60 -0.45
C ILE A 31 7.89 -1.36 -1.57
N SER A 32 8.43 -2.53 -1.27
CA SER A 32 9.18 -3.32 -2.26
C SER A 32 8.26 -4.01 -3.29
N GLU A 33 7.05 -4.42 -2.89
CA GLU A 33 6.10 -5.10 -3.75
C GLU A 33 4.64 -4.81 -3.37
N ILE A 34 3.79 -4.58 -4.37
CA ILE A 34 2.33 -4.56 -4.28
C ILE A 34 1.76 -5.74 -5.05
N VAL A 35 0.95 -6.55 -4.37
CA VAL A 35 0.27 -7.71 -4.94
C VAL A 35 -1.22 -7.41 -5.08
N VAL A 36 -1.72 -7.34 -6.31
CA VAL A 36 -3.13 -7.09 -6.59
C VAL A 36 -3.90 -8.39 -6.41
N GLY A 37 -4.80 -8.43 -5.43
CA GLY A 37 -5.66 -9.59 -5.14
C GLY A 37 -6.51 -10.02 -6.34
N PRO A 38 -7.03 -11.26 -6.34
CA PRO A 38 -7.89 -11.74 -7.42
C PRO A 38 -9.22 -10.97 -7.44
N GLY A 39 -9.72 -10.66 -8.64
CA GLY A 39 -11.00 -9.97 -8.82
C GLY A 39 -11.26 -9.59 -10.28
N PRO A 40 -12.46 -9.06 -10.58
CA PRO A 40 -12.79 -8.56 -11.91
C PRO A 40 -11.78 -7.50 -12.35
N GLU A 41 -11.37 -7.57 -13.63
CA GLU A 41 -10.45 -6.60 -14.24
C GLU A 41 -9.11 -6.46 -13.49
N GLN A 42 -8.57 -7.55 -12.92
CA GLN A 42 -7.31 -7.53 -12.16
C GLN A 42 -6.15 -6.88 -12.94
N SER A 43 -6.10 -7.08 -14.26
CA SER A 43 -5.11 -6.45 -15.14
C SER A 43 -5.21 -4.91 -15.11
N LEU A 44 -6.43 -4.37 -15.26
CA LEU A 44 -6.66 -2.92 -15.20
C LEU A 44 -6.25 -2.33 -13.85
N ARG A 45 -6.51 -3.07 -12.76
CA ARG A 45 -6.10 -2.64 -11.40
C ARG A 45 -4.59 -2.60 -11.26
N VAL A 46 -3.87 -3.59 -11.80
CA VAL A 46 -2.39 -3.57 -11.84
C VAL A 46 -1.88 -2.35 -12.60
N ASP A 47 -2.44 -2.07 -13.77
CA ASP A 47 -1.99 -0.95 -14.59
C ASP A 47 -2.31 0.41 -13.94
N ALA A 48 -3.46 0.53 -13.27
CA ALA A 48 -3.81 1.72 -12.50
C ALA A 48 -2.82 1.96 -11.34
N VAL A 49 -2.44 0.91 -10.61
CA VAL A 49 -1.45 1.00 -9.52
C VAL A 49 -0.09 1.43 -10.06
N LYS A 50 0.38 0.85 -11.17
CA LYS A 50 1.64 1.26 -11.81
C LYS A 50 1.64 2.74 -12.17
N ARG A 51 0.58 3.21 -12.85
CA ARG A 51 0.43 4.64 -13.21
C ARG A 51 0.42 5.56 -12.00
N LEU A 52 -0.20 5.13 -10.90
CA LEU A 52 -0.20 5.89 -9.65
C LEU A 52 1.20 5.99 -9.06
N LEU A 53 1.93 4.86 -9.01
CA LEU A 53 3.31 4.81 -8.50
C LEU A 53 4.26 5.68 -9.32
N ASP A 54 4.13 5.64 -10.64
CA ASP A 54 4.91 6.52 -11.53
C ASP A 54 4.61 8.00 -11.26
N LYS A 55 3.33 8.35 -11.09
CA LYS A 55 2.90 9.74 -10.82
C LYS A 55 3.42 10.28 -9.49
N ILE A 56 3.61 9.42 -8.49
CA ILE A 56 4.10 9.82 -7.16
C ILE A 56 5.62 9.62 -6.99
N GLY A 57 6.35 9.25 -8.04
CA GLY A 57 7.81 9.07 -7.98
C GLY A 57 8.26 7.81 -7.22
N CYS A 58 7.49 6.73 -7.32
CA CYS A 58 7.74 5.42 -6.72
C CYS A 58 7.84 4.30 -7.77
N SER A 59 8.45 4.60 -8.90
CA SER A 59 8.52 3.70 -10.05
C SER A 59 9.29 2.40 -9.75
N GLY A 60 10.14 2.40 -8.72
CA GLY A 60 10.88 1.22 -8.25
C GLY A 60 10.04 0.16 -7.54
N THR A 61 8.78 0.47 -7.16
CA THR A 61 7.89 -0.48 -6.49
C THR A 61 7.38 -1.56 -7.45
N ARG A 62 7.63 -2.84 -7.16
CA ARG A 62 7.17 -3.95 -8.01
C ARG A 62 5.65 -4.13 -7.89
N VAL A 63 4.93 -4.18 -9.01
CA VAL A 63 3.48 -4.48 -9.01
C VAL A 63 3.20 -5.78 -9.76
N ARG A 64 2.54 -6.74 -9.10
CA ARG A 64 2.15 -8.00 -9.73
C ARG A 64 0.73 -8.45 -9.39
N ARG A 65 0.21 -9.34 -10.24
CA ARG A 65 -1.05 -10.06 -9.99
C ARG A 65 -0.85 -11.10 -8.89
N SER A 66 -1.85 -11.26 -8.03
CA SER A 66 -1.96 -12.42 -7.16
C SER A 66 -2.24 -13.66 -8.01
N LYS A 67 -1.56 -14.76 -7.70
CA LYS A 67 -1.82 -16.09 -8.27
C LYS A 67 -2.93 -16.84 -7.52
N ALA A 68 -3.45 -16.28 -6.43
CA ALA A 68 -4.53 -16.88 -5.67
C ALA A 68 -5.79 -16.96 -6.56
N PRO A 69 -6.55 -18.06 -6.50
CA PRO A 69 -7.79 -18.18 -7.27
C PRO A 69 -8.80 -17.15 -6.77
N PHE A 70 -9.57 -16.60 -7.70
CA PHE A 70 -10.71 -15.76 -7.35
C PHE A 70 -11.84 -16.66 -6.81
N ARG A 71 -12.14 -16.53 -5.51
CA ARG A 71 -13.31 -17.12 -4.87
C ARG A 71 -14.36 -16.01 -4.77
N GLY A 72 -15.05 -15.75 -5.87
CA GLY A 72 -16.15 -14.78 -5.94
C GLY A 72 -17.34 -15.23 -5.10
#